data_AF-A0A1K0FRQ2-F1
#
_entry.id   AF-A0A1K0FRQ2-F1
#
_cell.length_a   1.000
_cell.length_b   1.000
_cell.length_c   1.000
_cell.angle_alpha   90.00
_cell.angle_beta   90.00
_cell.angle_gamma   90.00
#
_symmetry.space_group_name_H-M   'P 1'
#
loop_
_entity.id
_entity.type
_entity.pdbx_description
1 polymer ?
#
loop_
_entity_poly.entity_id
_entity_poly.type
_entity_poly.pdbx_seq_one_letter_code
_entity_poly.pdbx_strand_id
1 'polypeptide(L)'
;MRLFSDDTRRDRETLIQARQHLAEVSDRDRYESDDYLDANDAVIDAEQPLKWWQRLDIDLDLHHRRDDGDADTPDSARRRADADEF
;
A
#
# COMPACT_ATOMS: atom_id res chain seq x y z
N MET A 1 -15.74 -9.91 24.27
CA MET A 1 -14.52 -10.43 23.63
C MET A 1 -13.81 -9.27 22.92
N ARG A 2 -12.78 -8.67 23.53
CA ARG A 2 -11.82 -7.79 22.82
C ARG A 2 -10.66 -8.71 22.41
N LEU A 3 -10.67 -9.18 21.17
CA LEU A 3 -9.75 -10.24 20.71
C LEU A 3 -8.35 -9.72 20.35
N PHE A 4 -8.11 -8.42 20.41
CA PHE A 4 -6.79 -7.80 20.30
C PHE A 4 -6.65 -6.78 21.42
N SER A 5 -5.51 -6.80 22.13
CA SER A 5 -5.15 -5.73 23.06
C SER A 5 -5.11 -4.41 22.30
N ASP A 6 -5.56 -3.32 22.95
CA ASP A 6 -5.56 -1.99 22.34
C ASP A 6 -4.15 -1.61 21.81
N ASP A 7 -3.09 -2.15 22.43
CA ASP A 7 -1.69 -2.02 21.97
C ASP A 7 -1.46 -2.64 20.58
N THR A 8 -1.90 -3.88 20.35
CA THR A 8 -1.71 -4.55 19.05
C THR A 8 -2.49 -3.86 17.94
N ARG A 9 -3.66 -3.30 18.26
CA ARG A 9 -4.42 -2.50 17.30
C ARG A 9 -3.64 -1.23 16.93
N ARG A 10 -3.07 -0.55 17.93
CA ARG A 10 -2.25 0.64 17.72
C ARG A 10 -1.00 0.33 16.89
N ASP A 11 -0.27 -0.72 17.22
CA ASP A 11 0.94 -1.14 16.49
C ASP A 11 0.62 -1.45 15.02
N ARG A 12 -0.53 -2.12 14.78
CA ARG A 12 -1.03 -2.37 13.42
C ARG A 12 -1.36 -1.08 12.67
N GLU A 13 -2.07 -0.15 13.30
CA GLU A 13 -2.38 1.15 12.70
C GLU A 13 -1.08 1.94 12.40
N THR A 14 -0.07 1.88 13.28
CA THR A 14 1.23 2.51 13.07
C THR A 14 1.99 1.90 11.88
N LEU A 15 2.04 0.57 11.77
CA LEU A 15 2.70 -0.08 10.62
C LEU A 15 1.99 0.25 9.30
N ILE A 16 0.66 0.30 9.29
CA ILE A 16 -0.12 0.69 8.11
C ILE A 16 0.26 2.12 7.67
N GLN A 17 0.30 3.07 8.59
CA GLN A 17 0.64 4.46 8.29
C GLN A 17 2.08 4.60 7.78
N ALA A 18 3.04 3.92 8.42
CA ALA A 18 4.44 3.95 8.01
C ALA A 18 4.63 3.42 6.58
N ARG A 19 3.96 2.31 6.23
CA ARG A 19 4.02 1.74 4.86
C ARG A 19 3.33 2.61 3.82
N GLN A 20 2.21 3.24 4.17
CA GLN A 20 1.56 4.21 3.28
C GLN A 20 2.47 5.40 3.01
N HIS A 21 3.10 5.94 4.06
CA HIS A 21 4.04 7.05 3.93
C HIS A 21 5.27 6.68 3.08
N LEU A 22 5.86 5.50 3.32
CA LEU A 22 6.96 5.00 2.49
C LEU A 22 6.56 4.86 1.02
N ALA A 23 5.35 4.39 0.73
CA ALA A 23 4.84 4.31 -0.64
C ALA A 23 4.69 5.71 -1.27
N GLU A 24 4.13 6.67 -0.53
CA GLU A 24 4.00 8.06 -1.00
C GLU A 24 5.36 8.70 -1.30
N VAL A 25 6.35 8.54 -0.41
CA VAL A 25 7.71 9.06 -0.60
C VAL A 25 8.40 8.34 -1.76
N SER A 26 8.24 7.02 -1.87
CA SER A 26 8.80 6.22 -2.97
C SER A 26 8.19 6.58 -4.32
N ASP A 27 6.90 6.92 -4.39
CA ASP A 27 6.24 7.34 -5.63
C ASP A 27 6.69 8.76 -6.03
N ARG A 28 6.96 9.63 -5.04
CA ARG A 28 7.45 11.00 -5.25
C ARG A 28 8.92 11.04 -5.67
N ASP A 29 9.77 10.25 -5.00
CA ASP A 29 11.21 10.30 -5.12
C ASP A 29 11.71 9.10 -5.95
N ARG A 30 12.16 9.35 -7.18
CA ARG A 30 12.69 8.29 -8.07
C ARG A 30 14.01 7.65 -7.62
N TYR A 31 14.61 8.16 -6.54
CA TYR A 31 15.92 7.76 -6.03
C TYR A 31 15.90 7.74 -4.49
N GLU A 32 16.86 7.05 -3.88
CA GLU A 32 17.09 7.04 -2.42
C GLU A 32 17.39 8.47 -1.93
N SER A 33 16.36 9.13 -1.41
CA SER A 33 16.43 10.41 -0.70
C SER A 33 16.55 10.17 0.80
N ASP A 34 17.04 11.17 1.56
CA ASP A 34 17.03 11.11 3.02
C ASP A 34 15.60 10.87 3.55
N ASP A 35 14.60 11.49 2.93
CA ASP A 35 13.18 11.27 3.24
C ASP A 35 12.75 9.80 3.03
N TYR A 36 13.26 9.13 2.00
CA TYR A 36 12.99 7.71 1.76
C TYR A 36 13.63 6.84 2.85
N LEU A 37 14.86 7.16 3.27
CA LEU A 37 15.54 6.44 4.34
C LEU A 37 14.82 6.63 5.68
N ASP A 38 14.40 7.85 6.01
CA ASP A 38 13.62 8.15 7.21
C ASP A 38 12.27 7.43 7.21
N ALA A 39 11.57 7.40 6.06
CA ALA A 39 10.32 6.67 5.92
C ALA A 39 10.51 5.15 6.06
N ASN A 40 11.64 4.61 5.58
CA ASN A 40 11.95 3.19 5.72
C ASN A 40 12.30 2.82 7.17
N ASP A 41 13.08 3.64 7.87
CA ASP A 41 13.38 3.45 9.29
C ASP A 41 12.09 3.45 10.13
N ALA A 42 11.14 4.34 9.82
CA ALA A 42 9.83 4.36 10.46
C ALA A 42 9.04 3.05 10.27
N VAL A 43 9.15 2.39 9.11
CA VAL A 43 8.54 1.07 8.88
C VAL A 43 9.22 0.01 9.73
N ILE A 44 10.55 -0.01 9.78
CA ILE A 44 11.34 -0.96 10.57
C ILE A 44 10.97 -0.87 12.05
N ASP A 45 10.86 0.36 12.58
CA ASP A 45 10.48 0.60 13.98
C ASP A 45 9.04 0.15 14.26
N ALA A 46 8.11 0.44 13.35
CA ALA A 46 6.71 0.01 13.47
C ALA A 46 6.53 -1.51 13.38
N GLU A 47 7.45 -2.22 12.73
CA GLU A 47 7.42 -3.68 12.65
C GLU A 47 7.92 -4.38 13.92
N GLN A 48 8.85 -3.78 14.67
CA GLN A 48 9.46 -4.39 15.87
C GLN A 48 8.45 -4.96 16.88
N PRO A 49 7.36 -4.27 17.27
CA PRO A 49 6.41 -4.82 18.25
C PRO A 49 5.55 -5.96 17.70
N LEU A 50 5.46 -6.11 16.38
CA LEU A 50 4.60 -7.09 15.72
C LEU A 50 5.34 -8.39 15.41
N LYS A 51 4.67 -9.52 15.62
CA LYS A 51 5.16 -10.84 15.17
C LYS A 51 5.13 -10.92 13.64
N TRP A 52 6.04 -11.68 13.05
CA TRP A 52 6.17 -11.84 11.60
C TRP A 52 4.84 -12.18 10.88
N TRP A 53 4.00 -13.02 11.47
CA TRP A 53 2.69 -13.39 10.89
C TRP A 53 1.67 -12.24 10.92
N GLN A 54 1.76 -11.34 11.90
CA GLN A 54 0.91 -10.13 11.96
C GLN A 54 1.33 -9.11 10.89
N ARG A 55 2.63 -9.05 10.57
CA ARG A 55 3.15 -8.19 9.51
C ARG A 55 2.62 -8.62 8.13
N LEU A 56 2.57 -9.94 7.88
CA LEU A 56 2.03 -10.51 6.64
C LEU A 56 0.52 -10.27 6.47
N ASP A 57 -0.25 -10.37 7.54
CA ASP A 57 -1.69 -10.08 7.53
C ASP A 57 -1.96 -8.63 7.10
N ILE A 58 -1.16 -7.70 7.60
CA ILE A 58 -1.22 -6.28 7.24
C ILE A 58 -0.82 -6.05 5.77
N ASP A 59 0.19 -6.78 5.25
CA ASP A 59 0.55 -6.71 3.83
C ASP A 59 -0.62 -7.13 2.93
N LEU A 60 -1.28 -8.24 3.25
CA LEU A 60 -2.47 -8.71 2.54
C LEU A 60 -3.58 -7.65 2.51
N ASP A 61 -3.87 -7.03 3.66
CA ASP A 61 -4.89 -5.97 3.76
C ASP A 61 -4.54 -4.73 2.92
N LEU A 62 -3.26 -4.34 2.88
CA LEU A 62 -2.80 -3.19 2.10
C LEU A 62 -2.89 -3.44 0.59
N HIS A 63 -2.63 -4.68 0.15
CA HIS A 63 -2.78 -5.07 -1.26
C HIS A 63 -4.24 -5.14 -1.69
N HIS A 64 -5.11 -5.77 -0.89
CA HIS A 64 -6.54 -5.83 -1.21
C HIS A 64 -7.20 -4.45 -1.29
N ARG A 65 -6.83 -3.51 -0.42
CA ARG A 65 -7.37 -2.15 -0.46
C ARG A 65 -6.99 -1.37 -1.73
N ARG A 66 -5.87 -1.72 -2.40
CA ARG A 66 -5.46 -1.07 -3.65
C ARG A 66 -6.24 -1.60 -4.87
N ASP A 67 -6.64 -2.87 -4.87
CA ASP A 67 -7.36 -3.48 -5.99
C ASP A 67 -8.83 -3.07 -6.05
N ASP A 68 -9.45 -2.74 -4.91
CA ASP A 68 -10.85 -2.29 -4.84
C ASP A 68 -11.05 -0.84 -5.37
N GLY A 69 -9.97 -0.15 -5.74
CA GLY A 69 -9.98 1.24 -6.23
C GLY A 69 -9.85 1.41 -7.74
N ASP A 70 -9.64 0.33 -8.51
CA ASP A 70 -9.40 0.40 -9.97
C ASP A 70 -10.41 -0.42 -10.78
N ALA A 71 -11.66 -0.46 -10.32
CA ALA A 71 -12.81 -0.97 -11.06
C ALA A 71 -13.51 0.11 -11.90
N ASP A 72 -12.77 1.14 -12.33
CA ASP A 72 -13.23 2.15 -13.28
C ASP A 72 -12.29 2.18 -14.49
N THR A 73 -12.29 1.08 -15.25
CA THR A 73 -11.87 1.11 -16.66
C THR A 73 -13.08 1.49 -17.51
N PRO A 74 -13.32 2.78 -17.86
CA PRO A 74 -14.26 3.10 -18.90
C PRO A 74 -13.59 2.89 -20.27
N ASP A 75 -14.35 2.20 -21.13
CA ASP A 75 -14.33 2.34 -22.59
C ASP A 75 -13.07 1.88 -23.35
N SER A 76 -12.98 0.57 -23.57
CA SER A 76 -12.35 0.02 -24.78
C SER A 76 -13.40 -0.47 -25.79
N ALA A 77 -14.51 0.26 -25.93
CA ALA A 77 -15.51 0.09 -26.97
C ALA A 77 -15.43 1.23 -28.00
N ARG A 78 -14.25 1.57 -28.53
CA ARG A 78 -14.14 2.50 -29.68
C ARG A 78 -12.78 2.46 -30.41
N ARG A 79 -12.58 1.45 -31.26
CA ARG A 79 -11.70 1.52 -32.46
C ARG A 79 -11.79 0.25 -33.30
N ARG A 80 -12.89 0.07 -34.05
CA ARG A 80 -12.95 -0.76 -35.27
C ARG A 80 -14.04 -0.26 -36.25
N ALA A 81 -14.16 1.05 -36.37
CA ALA A 81 -14.66 1.67 -37.60
C ALA A 81 -13.44 2.39 -38.20
N ASP A 82 -13.30 2.34 -39.52
CA ASP A 82 -12.24 2.98 -40.32
C ASP A 82 -10.95 2.17 -40.50
N ALA A 83 -11.06 0.99 -41.15
CA ALA A 83 -10.00 0.46 -42.01
C ALA A 83 -10.52 -0.75 -42.81
N ASP A 84 -11.25 -0.50 -43.89
CA ASP A 84 -11.19 -1.30 -45.12
C ASP A 84 -12.10 -0.65 -46.19
N GLU A 85 -11.65 0.50 -46.69
CA GLU A 85 -12.01 0.99 -48.01
C GLU A 85 -10.70 1.36 -48.72
N PHE A 86 -10.07 0.39 -49.36
CA PHE A 86 -9.17 0.54 -50.51
C PHE A 86 -9.09 -0.77 -51.29
#